data_AF-A0A7C5C5P7-F1
#
_entry.id   AF-A0A7C5C5P7-F1
#
_cell.length_a   1.000
_cell.length_b   1.000
_cell.length_c   1.000
_cell.angle_alpha   90.00
_cell.angle_beta   90.00
_cell.angle_gamma   90.00
#
_symmetry.space_group_name_H-M   'P 1'
#
loop_
_entity.id
_entity.type
_entity.pdbx_description
1 polymer ?
#
loop_
_entity_poly.entity_id
_entity_poly.type
_entity_poly.pdbx_seq_one_letter_code
_entity_poly.pdbx_strand_id
1 'polypeptide(L)'
;RELRGSPSTSGVSAPSRNPVPLLFCGGPEVTASEQGLRTSDGGPFDVVFTGEGETSVVQWVRDPQNLPPPFPASVELSKLPSPWLDGTLDPHGREGVLWELSRGCPYGCTYCYESKGDQRVRSISEERMLGELDLFVRSRVPSVFVLDPTFNADKKRAHRILDLLLDKAPQIHWHFEVRAESLDREMARKFAALGASLQIGLQTADRQVSLAVGRPLDRGRFASRIDLLNQEGAVFGLDLIYGLPGDTLAGYRESLNFALSLYPNNLDLFRLAVLPGTILAEQGRDRGLIALSHPPYLVQSTPTFSTSDLTKAERLSRATDRFYNQGRAVGWFNQVLHPLKLRPSVFLEGFADFLDRNRAWDRLPTPQDPVALERLQLAYVDERYEKAKLDYLLPAVWDIVRFHGAWARALAEGIATDIEFNYDWRDVTGEAALDLEEFVSLAEFSPGRYRLRPSGGDVEVVRL
;
A
#
# COMPACT_ATOMS: atom_id res chain seq x y z
N ARG A 1 34.24 -49.48 39.71
CA ARG A 1 35.29 -49.96 40.64
C ARG A 1 36.15 -48.74 40.96
N GLU A 2 36.03 -48.24 42.18
CA GLU A 2 36.74 -47.08 42.71
C GLU A 2 38.26 -47.27 42.69
N LEU A 3 39.00 -46.15 42.67
CA LEU A 3 40.03 -45.74 43.65
C LEU A 3 40.48 -44.32 43.27
N ARG A 4 39.97 -43.29 43.96
CA ARG A 4 40.60 -42.53 45.07
C ARG A 4 41.77 -41.61 44.64
N GLY A 5 41.57 -40.31 44.84
CA GLY A 5 42.64 -39.32 44.92
C GLY A 5 42.22 -37.88 44.60
N SER A 6 41.82 -37.12 45.61
CA SER A 6 41.72 -35.64 45.61
C SER A 6 42.51 -35.11 46.81
N PRO A 7 42.84 -33.81 46.92
CA PRO A 7 43.25 -32.84 45.90
C PRO A 7 44.51 -32.03 46.34
N SER A 8 45.21 -31.34 45.43
CA SER A 8 46.10 -30.24 45.81
C SER A 8 46.09 -29.12 44.75
N THR A 9 45.22 -28.14 45.03
CA THR A 9 45.37 -26.70 44.82
C THR A 9 46.46 -26.18 43.87
N SER A 10 46.04 -25.76 42.67
CA SER A 10 46.36 -24.45 42.07
C SER A 10 45.75 -24.33 40.67
N GLY A 11 44.43 -24.58 40.55
CA GLY A 11 43.70 -24.28 39.34
C GLY A 11 43.30 -22.80 39.35
N VAL A 12 44.04 -21.98 38.62
CA VAL A 12 43.58 -20.65 38.19
C VAL A 12 42.19 -20.84 37.60
N SER A 13 41.16 -20.30 38.25
CA SER A 13 39.83 -20.23 37.66
C SER A 13 39.96 -19.36 36.41
N ALA A 14 39.96 -19.98 35.23
CA ALA A 14 39.71 -19.26 34.01
C ALA A 14 38.38 -18.52 34.21
N PRO A 15 38.33 -17.17 34.12
CA PRO A 15 37.05 -16.50 34.19
C PRO A 15 36.26 -16.98 32.98
N SER A 16 35.16 -17.69 33.23
CA SER A 16 34.14 -17.98 32.23
C SER A 16 33.47 -16.65 31.87
N ARG A 17 34.18 -15.80 31.11
CA ARG A 17 33.57 -14.69 30.41
C ARG A 17 32.86 -15.31 29.23
N ASN A 18 31.60 -15.71 29.41
CA ASN A 18 30.67 -15.57 28.31
C ASN A 18 30.77 -14.10 27.88
N PRO A 19 31.26 -13.78 26.68
CA PRO A 19 31.28 -12.39 26.25
C PRO A 19 29.84 -11.90 26.29
N VAL A 20 29.60 -10.83 27.04
CA VAL A 20 28.31 -10.14 26.95
C VAL A 20 28.20 -9.68 25.49
N PRO A 21 27.15 -10.09 24.75
CA PRO A 21 27.01 -9.69 23.37
C PRO A 21 26.86 -8.16 23.32
N LEU A 22 27.65 -7.52 22.46
CA LEU A 22 27.47 -6.10 22.17
C LEU A 22 26.21 -5.93 21.32
N LEU A 23 25.33 -5.02 21.73
CA LEU A 23 24.10 -4.70 21.03
C LEU A 23 24.29 -3.40 20.25
N PHE A 24 23.91 -3.41 18.98
CA PHE A 24 23.87 -2.20 18.18
C PHE A 24 22.53 -2.04 17.47
N CYS A 25 22.20 -0.80 17.09
CA CYS A 25 21.05 -0.49 16.26
C CYS A 25 21.38 0.49 15.14
N GLY A 26 20.50 0.56 14.15
CA GLY A 26 20.57 1.50 13.04
C GLY A 26 19.23 1.58 12.31
N GLY A 27 19.23 2.25 11.17
CA GLY A 27 18.02 2.46 10.36
C GLY A 27 17.47 3.87 10.44
N PRO A 28 16.35 4.15 9.76
CA PRO A 28 15.85 5.51 9.55
C PRO A 28 15.42 6.22 10.84
N GLU A 29 14.76 5.51 11.76
CA GLU A 29 14.34 6.07 13.06
C GLU A 29 15.55 6.44 13.93
N VAL A 30 16.55 5.55 13.98
CA VAL A 30 17.81 5.76 14.69
C VAL A 30 18.59 6.94 14.10
N THR A 31 18.61 7.03 12.77
CA THR A 31 19.23 8.14 12.02
C THR A 31 18.55 9.47 12.30
N ALA A 32 17.23 9.44 12.51
CA ALA A 32 16.45 10.62 12.83
C ALA A 32 16.67 11.12 14.27
N SER A 33 16.83 10.22 15.23
CA SER A 33 17.08 10.57 16.64
C SER A 33 17.80 9.44 17.37
N GLU A 34 18.98 9.75 17.92
CA GLU A 34 19.77 8.81 18.73
C GLU A 34 19.41 8.84 20.22
N GLN A 35 18.59 9.81 20.64
CA GLN A 35 18.37 10.12 22.05
C GLN A 35 17.75 8.93 22.80
N GLY A 36 18.42 8.51 23.89
CA GLY A 36 17.93 7.43 24.75
C GLY A 36 18.10 6.02 24.15
N LEU A 37 18.81 5.87 23.03
CA LEU A 37 19.12 4.57 22.44
C LEU A 37 20.41 3.97 23.01
N ARG A 38 21.39 4.81 23.35
CA ARG A 38 22.71 4.39 23.86
C ARG A 38 22.65 4.01 25.34
N THR A 39 23.43 3.02 25.76
CA THR A 39 23.58 2.65 27.18
C THR A 39 24.09 3.80 28.05
N SER A 40 24.92 4.69 27.49
CA SER A 40 25.36 5.93 28.15
C SER A 40 24.20 6.87 28.52
N ASP A 41 23.09 6.76 27.79
CA ASP A 41 21.92 7.64 27.90
C ASP A 41 20.72 6.89 28.49
N GLY A 42 20.95 5.69 29.06
CA GLY A 42 19.93 4.83 29.65
C GLY A 42 19.20 3.90 28.67
N GLY A 43 19.65 3.84 27.42
CA GLY A 43 19.11 2.95 26.37
C GLY A 43 19.72 1.55 26.35
N PRO A 44 19.19 0.63 25.52
CA PRO A 44 19.61 -0.77 25.51
C PRO A 44 20.79 -1.09 24.58
N PHE A 45 21.25 -0.14 23.74
CA PHE A 45 22.27 -0.39 22.71
C PHE A 45 23.63 0.16 23.11
N ASP A 46 24.68 -0.65 22.96
CA ASP A 46 26.06 -0.24 23.17
C ASP A 46 26.55 0.70 22.05
N VAL A 47 26.05 0.49 20.83
CA VAL A 47 26.45 1.27 19.65
C VAL A 47 25.24 1.66 18.81
N VAL A 48 25.26 2.89 18.30
CA VAL A 48 24.23 3.46 17.45
C VAL A 48 24.84 3.84 16.11
N PHE A 49 24.26 3.37 15.01
CA PHE A 49 24.65 3.69 13.64
C PHE A 49 23.61 4.58 12.97
N THR A 50 24.04 5.73 12.46
CA THR A 50 23.20 6.64 11.68
C THR A 50 23.60 6.63 10.21
N GLY A 51 22.61 6.85 9.33
CA GLY A 51 22.79 6.76 7.89
C GLY A 51 22.84 5.30 7.40
N GLU A 52 23.64 5.08 6.36
CA GLU A 52 23.74 3.79 5.68
C GLU A 52 24.72 2.86 6.42
N GLY A 53 24.26 1.64 6.71
CA GLY A 53 24.94 0.70 7.61
C GLY A 53 25.96 -0.22 6.92
N GLU A 54 25.89 -0.38 5.60
CA GLU A 54 26.58 -1.45 4.86
C GLU A 54 28.10 -1.35 4.97
N THR A 55 28.64 -0.13 5.07
CA THR A 55 30.09 0.09 5.25
C THR A 55 30.44 0.30 6.73
N SER A 56 29.68 1.15 7.41
CA SER A 56 29.98 1.59 8.78
C SER A 56 29.89 0.43 9.80
N VAL A 57 28.84 -0.39 9.71
CA VAL A 57 28.67 -1.56 10.57
C VAL A 57 29.75 -2.60 10.30
N VAL A 58 30.04 -2.88 9.03
CA VAL A 58 31.06 -3.89 8.66
C VAL A 58 32.46 -3.47 9.15
N GLN A 59 32.81 -2.20 9.01
CA GLN A 59 34.08 -1.67 9.53
C GLN A 59 34.14 -1.83 11.05
N TRP A 60 33.09 -1.41 11.76
CA TRP A 60 33.04 -1.51 13.22
C TRP A 60 33.10 -2.96 13.73
N VAL A 61 32.37 -3.89 13.10
CA VAL A 61 32.40 -5.31 13.49
C VAL A 61 33.81 -5.92 13.32
N ARG A 62 34.60 -5.44 12.36
CA ARG A 62 35.98 -5.91 12.14
C ARG A 62 36.98 -5.36 13.16
N ASP A 63 36.76 -4.16 13.67
CA ASP A 63 37.64 -3.53 14.66
C ASP A 63 36.86 -2.64 15.65
N PRO A 64 36.11 -3.23 16.59
CA PRO A 64 35.25 -2.48 17.50
C PRO A 64 36.04 -1.71 18.57
N GLN A 65 37.36 -1.97 18.73
CA GLN A 65 38.19 -1.36 19.76
C GLN A 65 38.85 -0.05 19.30
N ASN A 66 39.05 0.14 17.99
CA ASN A 66 39.78 1.29 17.45
C ASN A 66 38.92 2.26 16.61
N LEU A 67 37.65 1.94 16.35
CA LEU A 67 36.75 2.78 15.56
C LEU A 67 35.79 3.57 16.46
N PRO A 68 35.87 4.91 16.54
CA PRO A 68 34.84 5.71 17.20
C PRO A 68 33.48 5.50 16.50
N PRO A 69 32.34 5.76 17.19
CA PRO A 69 31.01 5.56 16.63
C PRO A 69 30.87 6.34 15.31
N PRO A 70 30.40 5.70 14.22
CA PRO A 70 30.62 6.26 12.89
C PRO A 70 29.68 7.41 12.54
N PHE A 71 30.19 8.27 11.67
CA PHE A 71 29.46 9.34 10.98
C PHE A 71 28.62 8.77 9.82
N PRO A 72 27.59 9.48 9.34
CA PRO A 72 26.86 9.08 8.15
C PRO A 72 27.81 8.91 6.95
N ALA A 73 27.95 7.68 6.47
CA ALA A 73 28.67 7.36 5.25
C ALA A 73 27.66 7.10 4.14
N SER A 74 27.77 7.83 3.03
CA SER A 74 27.05 7.49 1.81
C SER A 74 27.79 6.34 1.11
N VAL A 75 27.05 5.31 0.72
CA VAL A 75 27.59 4.15 0.01
C VAL A 75 27.41 4.28 -1.49
N GLU A 76 28.37 3.76 -2.24
CA GLU A 76 28.23 3.62 -3.68
C GLU A 76 27.42 2.36 -3.98
N LEU A 77 26.11 2.51 -4.17
CA LEU A 77 25.14 1.41 -4.31
C LEU A 77 25.51 0.41 -5.41
N SER A 78 26.11 0.88 -6.51
CA SER A 78 26.56 0.04 -7.63
C SER A 78 27.72 -0.90 -7.30
N LYS A 79 28.44 -0.67 -6.19
CA LYS A 79 29.56 -1.51 -5.73
C LYS A 79 29.17 -2.45 -4.58
N LEU A 80 27.97 -2.32 -4.03
CA LEU A 80 27.54 -3.17 -2.93
C LEU A 80 27.27 -4.60 -3.41
N PRO A 81 27.71 -5.62 -2.64
CA PRO A 81 27.39 -7.01 -2.95
C PRO A 81 25.87 -7.22 -2.91
N SER A 82 25.42 -8.25 -3.64
CA SER A 82 24.03 -8.68 -3.60
C SER A 82 23.86 -9.71 -2.48
N PRO A 83 22.98 -9.46 -1.50
CA PRO A 83 22.64 -10.47 -0.49
C PRO A 83 21.89 -11.67 -1.09
N TRP A 84 21.36 -11.54 -2.31
CA TRP A 84 20.71 -12.63 -3.02
C TRP A 84 21.74 -13.50 -3.76
N LEU A 85 22.69 -12.88 -4.46
CA LEU A 85 23.69 -13.61 -5.26
C LEU A 85 24.80 -14.23 -4.41
N ASP A 86 25.07 -13.69 -3.22
CA ASP A 86 26.03 -14.28 -2.28
C ASP A 86 25.42 -15.38 -1.38
N GLY A 87 24.11 -15.63 -1.49
CA GLY A 87 23.39 -16.65 -0.75
C GLY A 87 23.02 -16.27 0.69
N THR A 88 23.23 -15.03 1.12
CA THR A 88 22.76 -14.52 2.42
C THR A 88 21.24 -14.61 2.53
N LEU A 89 20.54 -14.29 1.43
CA LEU A 89 19.10 -14.42 1.28
C LEU A 89 18.79 -15.49 0.24
N ASP A 90 18.00 -16.48 0.65
CA ASP A 90 17.50 -17.53 -0.25
C ASP A 90 16.10 -17.18 -0.76
N PRO A 91 15.88 -17.01 -2.08
CA PRO A 91 14.55 -16.74 -2.63
C PRO A 91 13.66 -17.99 -2.74
N HIS A 92 14.20 -19.21 -2.59
CA HIS A 92 13.42 -20.44 -2.75
C HIS A 92 12.33 -20.59 -1.68
N GLY A 93 11.13 -20.98 -2.11
CA GLY A 93 10.01 -21.25 -1.21
C GLY A 93 9.36 -20.00 -0.59
N ARG A 94 9.78 -18.79 -1.00
CA ARG A 94 9.15 -17.54 -0.55
C ARG A 94 7.90 -17.21 -1.38
N GLU A 95 6.87 -16.69 -0.71
CA GLU A 95 5.66 -16.14 -1.36
C GLU A 95 5.88 -14.76 -1.99
N GLY A 96 6.98 -14.09 -1.62
CA GLY A 96 7.39 -12.82 -2.22
C GLY A 96 8.79 -12.42 -1.77
N VAL A 97 9.46 -11.59 -2.58
CA VAL A 97 10.77 -11.02 -2.25
C VAL A 97 10.73 -9.50 -2.30
N LEU A 98 11.56 -8.86 -1.47
CA LEU A 98 11.76 -7.42 -1.47
C LEU A 98 13.02 -7.08 -2.27
N TRP A 99 12.90 -6.20 -3.26
CA TRP A 99 13.98 -5.91 -4.19
C TRP A 99 14.28 -4.42 -4.30
N GLU A 100 15.44 -4.00 -3.80
CA GLU A 100 15.95 -2.63 -3.95
C GLU A 100 16.71 -2.50 -5.27
N LEU A 101 16.17 -1.75 -6.23
CA LEU A 101 16.83 -1.44 -7.49
C LEU A 101 17.48 -0.06 -7.46
N SER A 102 16.95 0.84 -6.64
CA SER A 102 17.50 2.16 -6.37
C SER A 102 17.17 2.65 -4.97
N ARG A 103 17.96 3.61 -4.51
CA ARG A 103 17.81 4.28 -3.22
C ARG A 103 17.75 5.78 -3.39
N GLY A 104 16.86 6.40 -2.62
CA GLY A 104 16.62 7.84 -2.61
C GLY A 104 15.54 8.28 -3.60
N CYS A 105 15.04 9.49 -3.37
CA CYS A 105 13.94 10.10 -4.11
C CYS A 105 14.27 11.56 -4.43
N PRO A 106 14.03 12.06 -5.67
CA PRO A 106 14.38 13.43 -6.04
C PRO A 106 13.36 14.48 -5.55
N TYR A 107 12.31 14.07 -4.82
CA TYR A 107 11.22 14.94 -4.42
C TYR A 107 11.35 15.42 -2.96
N GLY A 108 10.84 16.63 -2.69
CA GLY A 108 10.96 17.32 -1.40
C GLY A 108 9.72 17.25 -0.51
N CYS A 109 8.98 16.13 -0.48
CA CYS A 109 7.76 16.01 0.32
C CYS A 109 8.06 16.09 1.82
N THR A 110 7.50 17.08 2.53
CA THR A 110 7.98 17.47 3.87
C THR A 110 7.75 16.43 4.97
N TYR A 111 6.75 15.56 4.80
CA TYR A 111 6.42 14.46 5.72
C TYR A 111 7.17 13.15 5.42
N CYS A 112 7.90 13.08 4.30
CA CYS A 112 8.52 11.84 3.84
C CYS A 112 9.98 11.78 4.25
N TYR A 113 10.42 10.66 4.84
CA TYR A 113 11.81 10.47 5.26
C TYR A 113 12.81 10.54 4.09
N GLU A 114 12.44 9.97 2.93
CA GLU A 114 13.27 9.98 1.71
C GLU A 114 13.65 11.39 1.24
N SER A 115 12.81 12.40 1.53
CA SER A 115 13.03 13.78 1.07
C SER A 115 14.24 14.47 1.70
N LYS A 116 14.74 13.95 2.84
CA LYS A 116 15.93 14.47 3.54
C LYS A 116 17.24 13.85 3.05
N GLY A 117 17.19 12.79 2.25
CA GLY A 117 18.38 12.23 1.61
C GLY A 117 18.99 13.20 0.58
N ASP A 118 19.93 12.70 -0.24
CA ASP A 118 20.66 13.50 -1.24
C ASP A 118 19.80 14.06 -2.39
N GLN A 119 18.47 13.90 -2.33
CA GLN A 119 17.50 14.27 -3.38
C GLN A 119 17.90 13.74 -4.77
N ARG A 120 18.50 12.55 -4.79
CA ARG A 120 19.00 11.87 -5.98
C ARG A 120 18.63 10.40 -5.90
N VAL A 121 18.51 9.80 -7.07
CA VAL A 121 18.31 8.35 -7.21
C VAL A 121 19.67 7.72 -7.49
N ARG A 122 20.12 6.83 -6.60
CA ARG A 122 21.30 5.98 -6.81
C ARG A 122 20.82 4.58 -7.17
N SER A 123 21.39 3.92 -8.17
CA SER A 123 20.96 2.59 -8.60
C SER A 123 22.03 1.52 -8.32
N ILE A 124 21.60 0.28 -8.17
CA ILE A 124 22.51 -0.89 -8.23
C ILE A 124 23.10 -1.02 -9.65
N SER A 125 24.16 -1.81 -9.80
CA SER A 125 24.72 -2.11 -11.12
C SER A 125 23.75 -2.97 -11.95
N GLU A 126 23.80 -2.79 -13.27
CA GLU A 126 22.98 -3.59 -14.20
C GLU A 126 23.34 -5.08 -14.15
N GLU A 127 24.63 -5.41 -13.97
CA GLU A 127 25.09 -6.78 -13.78
C GLU A 127 24.43 -7.42 -12.56
N ARG A 128 24.40 -6.72 -11.42
CA ARG A 128 23.73 -7.19 -10.21
C ARG A 128 22.23 -7.39 -10.43
N MET A 129 21.56 -6.39 -10.99
CA MET A 129 20.12 -6.44 -11.27
C MET A 129 19.76 -7.65 -12.16
N LEU A 130 20.50 -7.87 -13.25
CA LEU A 130 20.25 -8.98 -14.16
C LEU A 130 20.53 -10.33 -13.49
N GLY A 131 21.59 -10.43 -12.69
CA GLY A 131 21.90 -11.64 -11.93
C GLY A 131 20.80 -11.97 -10.91
N GLU A 132 20.32 -10.97 -10.16
CA GLU A 132 19.23 -11.12 -9.19
C GLU A 132 17.91 -11.52 -9.88
N LEU A 133 17.59 -10.90 -11.01
CA LEU A 133 16.41 -11.25 -11.82
C LEU A 133 16.46 -12.70 -12.32
N ASP A 134 17.59 -13.11 -12.89
CA ASP A 134 17.78 -14.49 -13.36
C ASP A 134 17.68 -15.49 -12.20
N LEU A 135 18.15 -15.14 -10.99
CA LEU A 135 17.96 -15.93 -9.80
C LEU A 135 16.47 -16.05 -9.43
N PHE A 136 15.72 -14.94 -9.36
CA PHE A 136 14.30 -14.97 -9.01
C PHE A 136 13.46 -15.80 -9.98
N VAL A 137 13.76 -15.70 -11.29
CA VAL A 137 13.12 -16.51 -12.33
C VAL A 137 13.41 -18.00 -12.12
N ARG A 138 14.67 -18.38 -11.91
CA ARG A 138 15.05 -19.79 -11.66
C ARG A 138 14.44 -20.35 -10.39
N SER A 139 14.34 -19.52 -9.36
CA SER A 139 13.74 -19.89 -8.07
C SER A 139 12.22 -19.89 -8.09
N ARG A 140 11.59 -19.52 -9.22
CA ARG A 140 10.13 -19.46 -9.40
C ARG A 140 9.46 -18.60 -8.33
N VAL A 141 10.07 -17.46 -8.02
CA VAL A 141 9.48 -16.47 -7.12
C VAL A 141 8.13 -16.02 -7.68
N PRO A 142 7.03 -16.12 -6.93
CA PRO A 142 5.70 -15.77 -7.45
C PRO A 142 5.45 -14.26 -7.46
N SER A 143 6.07 -13.50 -6.55
CA SER A 143 5.90 -12.05 -6.47
C SER A 143 7.18 -11.30 -6.06
N VAL A 144 7.34 -10.08 -6.56
CA VAL A 144 8.44 -9.17 -6.21
C VAL A 144 7.88 -7.81 -5.85
N PHE A 145 8.25 -7.30 -4.67
CA PHE A 145 8.01 -5.91 -4.26
C PHE A 145 9.25 -5.08 -4.50
N VAL A 146 9.17 -4.15 -5.45
CA VAL A 146 10.25 -3.21 -5.72
C VAL A 146 10.23 -2.11 -4.66
N LEU A 147 11.34 -1.98 -3.93
CA LEU A 147 11.49 -1.07 -2.79
C LEU A 147 11.84 0.38 -3.20
N ASP A 148 11.96 0.66 -4.50
CA ASP A 148 12.27 1.99 -5.01
C ASP A 148 11.16 2.98 -4.59
N PRO A 149 11.47 4.05 -3.83
CA PRO A 149 10.43 4.98 -3.33
C PRO A 149 9.65 5.71 -4.43
N THR A 150 10.23 5.79 -5.63
CA THR A 150 9.52 6.19 -6.84
C THR A 150 10.21 5.54 -8.04
N PHE A 151 9.77 4.34 -8.41
CA PHE A 151 10.37 3.53 -9.47
C PHE A 151 10.52 4.30 -10.79
N ASN A 152 9.51 5.11 -11.15
CA ASN A 152 9.46 5.87 -12.40
C ASN A 152 9.99 7.31 -12.29
N ALA A 153 10.81 7.62 -11.29
CA ALA A 153 11.47 8.92 -11.17
C ALA A 153 12.39 9.21 -12.38
N ASP A 154 13.13 8.20 -12.85
CA ASP A 154 13.83 8.23 -14.14
C ASP A 154 13.04 7.38 -15.15
N LYS A 155 12.37 8.06 -16.09
CA LYS A 155 11.56 7.41 -17.11
C LYS A 155 12.36 6.45 -17.99
N LYS A 156 13.58 6.83 -18.40
CA LYS A 156 14.39 6.00 -19.31
C LYS A 156 14.78 4.71 -18.62
N ARG A 157 15.18 4.79 -17.35
CA ARG A 157 15.46 3.62 -16.51
C ARG A 157 14.20 2.76 -16.35
N ALA A 158 13.06 3.36 -16.02
CA ALA A 158 11.81 2.64 -15.84
C ALA A 158 11.39 1.86 -17.10
N HIS A 159 11.40 2.48 -18.28
CA HIS A 159 11.09 1.77 -19.53
C HIS A 159 12.05 0.61 -19.78
N ARG A 160 13.37 0.83 -19.62
CA ARG A 160 14.38 -0.22 -19.81
C ARG A 160 14.14 -1.41 -18.89
N ILE A 161 13.86 -1.16 -17.61
CA ILE A 161 13.58 -2.22 -16.65
C ILE A 161 12.29 -2.94 -17.02
N LEU A 162 11.21 -2.22 -17.32
CA LEU A 162 9.95 -2.85 -17.71
C LEU A 162 10.09 -3.74 -18.95
N ASP A 163 10.88 -3.34 -19.94
CA ASP A 163 11.18 -4.17 -21.11
C ASP A 163 11.90 -5.47 -20.73
N LEU A 164 12.88 -5.39 -19.82
CA LEU A 164 13.58 -6.58 -19.31
C LEU A 164 12.66 -7.51 -18.51
N LEU A 165 11.76 -6.95 -17.71
CA LEU A 165 10.82 -7.75 -16.91
C LEU A 165 9.80 -8.47 -17.79
N LEU A 166 9.27 -7.80 -18.81
CA LEU A 166 8.38 -8.41 -19.79
C LEU A 166 9.05 -9.53 -20.59
N ASP A 167 10.33 -9.38 -20.93
CA ASP A 167 11.09 -10.39 -21.68
C ASP A 167 11.46 -11.60 -20.82
N LYS A 168 11.97 -11.38 -19.61
CA LYS A 168 12.60 -12.43 -18.78
C LYS A 168 11.71 -13.00 -17.68
N ALA A 169 10.76 -12.21 -17.18
CA ALA A 169 10.01 -12.54 -15.97
C ALA A 169 8.51 -12.17 -16.03
N PRO A 170 7.79 -12.40 -17.15
CA PRO A 170 6.36 -12.08 -17.25
C PRO A 170 5.47 -12.93 -16.33
N GLN A 171 5.99 -14.04 -15.79
CA GLN A 171 5.28 -14.92 -14.86
C GLN A 171 5.32 -14.47 -13.40
N ILE A 172 6.14 -13.47 -13.06
CA ILE A 172 6.25 -12.93 -11.70
C ILE A 172 5.23 -11.81 -11.56
N HIS A 173 4.50 -11.75 -10.44
CA HIS A 173 3.68 -10.59 -10.12
C HIS A 173 4.54 -9.47 -9.52
N TRP A 174 4.41 -8.26 -10.04
CA TRP A 174 5.28 -7.14 -9.66
C TRP A 174 4.52 -6.05 -8.93
N HIS A 175 5.09 -5.56 -7.82
CA HIS A 175 4.59 -4.38 -7.11
C HIS A 175 5.55 -3.20 -7.26
N PHE A 176 5.02 -2.04 -7.60
CA PHE A 176 5.80 -0.81 -7.76
C PHE A 176 5.15 0.38 -7.07
N GLU A 177 5.97 1.22 -6.44
CA GLU A 177 5.58 2.57 -6.08
C GLU A 177 5.94 3.53 -7.22
N VAL A 178 4.94 4.25 -7.74
CA VAL A 178 5.12 5.14 -8.90
C VAL A 178 4.49 6.51 -8.66
N ARG A 179 4.99 7.50 -9.41
CA ARG A 179 4.41 8.84 -9.46
C ARG A 179 3.57 9.00 -10.72
N ALA A 180 2.30 9.38 -10.57
CA ALA A 180 1.36 9.52 -11.68
C ALA A 180 1.87 10.49 -12.76
N GLU A 181 2.45 11.62 -12.36
CA GLU A 181 2.89 12.67 -13.29
C GLU A 181 4.06 12.24 -14.19
N SER A 182 4.76 11.18 -13.81
CA SER A 182 5.83 10.52 -14.58
C SER A 182 5.31 9.42 -15.51
N LEU A 183 4.04 9.01 -15.40
CA LEU A 183 3.46 8.04 -16.32
C LEU A 183 3.31 8.59 -17.73
N ASP A 184 3.39 7.70 -18.70
CA ASP A 184 2.95 7.89 -20.08
C ASP A 184 2.24 6.61 -20.55
N ARG A 185 1.66 6.67 -21.75
CA ARG A 185 0.82 5.58 -22.26
C ARG A 185 1.61 4.29 -22.46
N GLU A 186 2.86 4.40 -22.90
CA GLU A 186 3.70 3.22 -23.11
C GLU A 186 4.03 2.55 -21.76
N MET A 187 4.33 3.35 -20.73
CA MET A 187 4.55 2.81 -19.38
C MET A 187 3.29 2.14 -18.82
N ALA A 188 2.11 2.73 -19.01
CA ALA A 188 0.83 2.14 -18.61
C ALA A 188 0.58 0.78 -19.28
N ARG A 189 0.81 0.68 -20.59
CA ARG A 189 0.74 -0.58 -21.35
C ARG A 189 1.67 -1.65 -20.80
N LYS A 190 2.92 -1.27 -20.50
CA LYS A 190 3.92 -2.20 -19.96
C LYS A 190 3.51 -2.72 -18.58
N PHE A 191 2.99 -1.87 -17.70
CA PHE A 191 2.49 -2.30 -16.39
C PHE A 191 1.29 -3.25 -16.49
N ALA A 192 0.33 -2.97 -17.39
CA ALA A 192 -0.80 -3.86 -17.63
C ALA A 192 -0.34 -5.22 -18.18
N ALA A 193 0.53 -5.23 -19.20
CA ALA A 193 1.05 -6.45 -19.80
C ALA A 193 1.90 -7.30 -18.84
N LEU A 194 2.59 -6.65 -17.90
CA LEU A 194 3.38 -7.31 -16.86
C LEU A 194 2.49 -7.92 -15.75
N GLY A 195 1.20 -7.57 -15.72
CA GLY A 195 0.31 -7.94 -14.62
C GLY A 195 0.76 -7.31 -13.29
N ALA A 196 1.25 -6.07 -13.32
CA ALA A 196 1.78 -5.40 -12.13
C ALA A 196 0.69 -4.69 -11.30
N SER A 197 0.91 -4.61 -9.98
CA SER A 197 0.14 -3.78 -9.05
C SER A 197 0.91 -2.51 -8.71
N LEU A 198 0.32 -1.34 -8.99
CA LEU A 198 0.95 -0.04 -8.76
C LEU A 198 0.39 0.63 -7.52
N GLN A 199 1.25 1.23 -6.69
CA GLN A 199 0.83 2.16 -5.64
C GLN A 199 1.20 3.59 -6.03
N ILE A 200 0.24 4.51 -5.88
CA ILE A 200 0.39 5.90 -6.35
C ILE A 200 -0.03 6.88 -5.26
N GLY A 201 0.94 7.63 -4.75
CA GLY A 201 0.67 8.67 -3.75
C GLY A 201 -0.06 9.90 -4.32
N LEU A 202 -1.38 9.98 -4.14
CA LEU A 202 -2.17 11.21 -4.36
C LEU A 202 -2.04 12.16 -3.16
N GLN A 203 -2.08 11.61 -1.95
CA GLN A 203 -1.85 12.23 -0.64
C GLN A 203 -2.92 13.24 -0.22
N THR A 204 -3.28 14.19 -1.09
CA THR A 204 -4.40 15.12 -0.91
C THR A 204 -4.81 15.67 -2.27
N ALA A 205 -6.10 15.91 -2.49
CA ALA A 205 -6.58 16.62 -3.67
C ALA A 205 -6.67 18.15 -3.46
N ASP A 206 -6.40 18.64 -2.25
CA ASP A 206 -6.39 20.07 -1.95
C ASP A 206 -5.07 20.68 -2.42
N ARG A 207 -5.17 21.65 -3.33
CA ARG A 207 -3.99 22.29 -3.92
C ARG A 207 -3.14 23.02 -2.87
N GLN A 208 -3.75 23.73 -1.93
CA GLN A 208 -3.01 24.50 -0.92
C GLN A 208 -2.28 23.56 0.04
N VAL A 209 -2.96 22.49 0.48
CA VAL A 209 -2.32 21.46 1.31
C VAL A 209 -1.19 20.78 0.55
N SER A 210 -1.41 20.40 -0.72
CA SER A 210 -0.38 19.76 -1.56
C SER A 210 0.89 20.61 -1.71
N LEU A 211 0.73 21.93 -1.86
CA LEU A 211 1.84 22.89 -1.93
C LEU A 211 2.56 23.00 -0.58
N ALA A 212 1.80 23.10 0.53
CA ALA A 212 2.33 23.23 1.87
C ALA A 212 3.21 22.04 2.29
N VAL A 213 2.94 20.85 1.75
CA VAL A 213 3.69 19.62 2.04
C VAL A 213 4.75 19.29 0.99
N GLY A 214 5.07 20.22 0.09
CA GLY A 214 6.13 20.03 -0.91
C GLY A 214 5.79 18.98 -1.98
N ARG A 215 4.50 18.73 -2.24
CA ARG A 215 4.01 17.82 -3.29
C ARG A 215 2.95 18.52 -4.16
N PRO A 216 3.34 19.51 -4.99
CA PRO A 216 2.37 20.26 -5.80
C PRO A 216 1.51 19.33 -6.67
N LEU A 217 0.19 19.48 -6.58
CA LEU A 217 -0.77 18.72 -7.38
C LEU A 217 -1.45 19.61 -8.43
N ASP A 218 -1.51 19.10 -9.66
CA ASP A 218 -2.48 19.52 -10.67
C ASP A 218 -3.47 18.39 -10.88
N ARG A 219 -4.74 18.62 -10.50
CA ARG A 219 -5.78 17.57 -10.52
C ARG A 219 -6.10 17.08 -11.93
N GLY A 220 -6.11 17.98 -12.93
CA GLY A 220 -6.41 17.62 -14.30
C GLY A 220 -5.28 16.78 -14.91
N ARG A 221 -4.04 17.18 -14.68
CA ARG A 221 -2.86 16.39 -15.07
C ARG A 221 -2.83 15.05 -14.35
N PHE A 222 -3.10 15.01 -13.05
CA PHE A 222 -3.12 13.74 -12.30
C PHE A 222 -4.19 12.80 -12.86
N ALA A 223 -5.44 13.28 -13.01
CA ALA A 223 -6.55 12.49 -13.54
C ALA A 223 -6.24 11.94 -14.94
N SER A 224 -5.74 12.78 -15.85
CA SER A 224 -5.36 12.34 -17.21
C SER A 224 -4.22 11.31 -17.25
N ARG A 225 -3.38 11.23 -16.21
CA ARG A 225 -2.33 10.19 -16.10
C ARG A 225 -2.87 8.89 -15.54
N ILE A 226 -3.78 8.97 -14.56
CA ILE A 226 -4.49 7.79 -14.04
C ILE A 226 -5.38 7.17 -15.11
N ASP A 227 -6.02 7.99 -15.94
CA ASP A 227 -6.83 7.53 -17.07
C ASP A 227 -6.04 6.66 -18.07
N LEU A 228 -4.73 6.89 -18.21
CA LEU A 228 -3.87 6.01 -19.00
C LEU A 228 -3.81 4.59 -18.43
N LEU A 229 -3.82 4.43 -17.11
CA LEU A 229 -3.82 3.12 -16.45
C LEU A 229 -5.19 2.43 -16.62
N ASN A 230 -6.27 3.18 -16.40
CA ASN A 230 -7.64 2.67 -16.60
C ASN A 230 -7.86 2.16 -18.03
N GLN A 231 -7.45 2.93 -19.04
CA GLN A 231 -7.62 2.57 -20.46
C GLN A 231 -6.83 1.32 -20.87
N GLU A 232 -5.67 1.10 -20.26
CA GLU A 232 -4.81 -0.05 -20.59
C GLU A 232 -5.07 -1.25 -19.65
N GLY A 233 -5.99 -1.12 -18.67
CA GLY A 233 -6.35 -2.18 -17.74
C GLY A 233 -5.29 -2.49 -16.68
N ALA A 234 -4.44 -1.52 -16.33
CA ALA A 234 -3.43 -1.69 -15.30
C ALA A 234 -4.06 -1.65 -13.90
N VAL A 235 -3.56 -2.50 -12.98
CA VAL A 235 -4.02 -2.52 -11.58
C VAL A 235 -3.26 -1.46 -10.78
N PHE A 236 -3.99 -0.56 -10.13
CA PHE A 236 -3.37 0.47 -9.28
C PHE A 236 -4.20 0.82 -8.05
N GLY A 237 -3.49 1.24 -7.00
CA GLY A 237 -4.04 1.86 -5.81
C GLY A 237 -3.64 3.33 -5.70
N LEU A 238 -4.41 4.07 -4.88
CA LEU A 238 -4.10 5.46 -4.51
C LEU A 238 -3.87 5.56 -2.99
N ASP A 239 -2.94 6.41 -2.58
CA ASP A 239 -2.78 6.79 -1.17
C ASP A 239 -3.39 8.15 -0.90
N LEU A 240 -4.05 8.32 0.24
CA LEU A 240 -4.36 9.62 0.84
C LEU A 240 -3.80 9.70 2.26
N ILE A 241 -3.42 10.91 2.68
CA ILE A 241 -3.06 11.22 4.06
C ILE A 241 -4.01 12.29 4.59
N TYR A 242 -4.75 11.99 5.66
CA TYR A 242 -5.54 12.97 6.38
C TYR A 242 -4.80 13.53 7.59
N GLY A 243 -5.12 14.79 7.93
CA GLY A 243 -4.45 15.51 9.02
C GLY A 243 -3.15 16.18 8.60
N LEU A 244 -2.92 16.37 7.28
CA LEU A 244 -1.80 17.17 6.78
C LEU A 244 -1.90 18.63 7.25
N PRO A 245 -0.78 19.36 7.39
CA PRO A 245 -0.80 20.78 7.73
C PRO A 245 -1.68 21.61 6.77
N GLY A 246 -2.66 22.31 7.32
CA GLY A 246 -3.62 23.12 6.55
C GLY A 246 -4.84 22.33 6.03
N ASP A 247 -4.85 21.00 6.16
CA ASP A 247 -5.99 20.17 5.77
C ASP A 247 -7.12 20.27 6.80
N THR A 248 -8.32 19.89 6.39
CA THR A 248 -9.53 19.88 7.22
C THR A 248 -10.32 18.60 6.95
N LEU A 249 -11.26 18.24 7.82
CA LEU A 249 -12.15 17.10 7.55
C LEU A 249 -12.92 17.26 6.23
N ALA A 250 -13.32 18.49 5.88
CA ALA A 250 -13.93 18.76 4.58
C ALA A 250 -12.95 18.53 3.43
N GLY A 251 -11.70 19.02 3.54
CA GLY A 251 -10.64 18.79 2.55
C GLY A 251 -10.30 17.32 2.35
N TYR A 252 -10.26 16.54 3.43
CA TYR A 252 -10.10 15.09 3.36
C TYR A 252 -11.26 14.41 2.62
N ARG A 253 -12.52 14.78 2.93
CA ARG A 253 -13.70 14.26 2.21
C ARG A 253 -13.64 14.59 0.72
N GLU A 254 -13.23 15.81 0.35
CA GLU A 254 -13.03 16.19 -1.05
C GLU A 254 -11.93 15.37 -1.72
N SER A 255 -10.84 15.08 -1.01
CA SER A 255 -9.75 14.25 -1.49
C SER A 255 -10.20 12.81 -1.72
N LEU A 256 -10.98 12.24 -0.80
CA LEU A 256 -11.59 10.93 -0.95
C LEU A 256 -12.55 10.87 -2.15
N ASN A 257 -13.41 11.89 -2.30
CA ASN A 257 -14.32 11.99 -3.44
C ASN A 257 -13.55 12.04 -4.78
N PHE A 258 -12.46 12.81 -4.83
CA PHE A 258 -11.63 12.87 -6.03
C PHE A 258 -10.93 11.54 -6.30
N ALA A 259 -10.32 10.91 -5.29
CA ALA A 259 -9.65 9.61 -5.46
C ALA A 259 -10.60 8.54 -6.02
N LEU A 260 -11.79 8.38 -5.42
CA LEU A 260 -12.75 7.36 -5.86
C LEU A 260 -13.35 7.65 -7.26
N SER A 261 -13.38 8.91 -7.68
CA SER A 261 -13.78 9.27 -9.06
C SER A 261 -12.77 8.82 -10.12
N LEU A 262 -11.56 8.40 -9.72
CA LEU A 262 -10.51 7.91 -10.60
C LEU A 262 -10.46 6.37 -10.71
N TYR A 263 -11.41 5.67 -10.10
CA TYR A 263 -11.57 4.20 -10.17
C TYR A 263 -10.35 3.38 -9.72
N PRO A 264 -9.70 3.69 -8.58
CA PRO A 264 -8.57 2.89 -8.12
C PRO A 264 -9.00 1.48 -7.69
N ASN A 265 -8.18 0.46 -7.96
CA ASN A 265 -8.43 -0.91 -7.49
C ASN A 265 -8.27 -1.05 -5.97
N ASN A 266 -7.48 -0.16 -5.36
CA ASN A 266 -7.28 -0.09 -3.92
C ASN A 266 -7.14 1.37 -3.47
N LEU A 267 -7.59 1.69 -2.25
CA LEU A 267 -7.43 3.03 -1.69
C LEU A 267 -6.91 2.94 -0.25
N ASP A 268 -5.66 3.35 -0.04
CA ASP A 268 -5.05 3.37 1.28
C ASP A 268 -5.16 4.76 1.92
N LEU A 269 -5.69 4.80 3.14
CA LEU A 269 -6.10 6.03 3.82
C LEU A 269 -5.36 6.14 5.15
N PHE A 270 -4.28 6.91 5.16
CA PHE A 270 -3.40 7.03 6.30
C PHE A 270 -3.70 8.27 7.12
N ARG A 271 -3.72 8.11 8.45
CA ARG A 271 -3.54 9.26 9.34
C ARG A 271 -2.08 9.71 9.25
N LEU A 272 -1.85 11.01 9.14
CA LEU A 272 -0.49 11.56 9.10
C LEU A 272 0.34 11.05 10.29
N ALA A 273 1.45 10.39 9.98
CA ALA A 273 2.53 10.11 10.91
C ALA A 273 3.60 11.21 10.78
N VAL A 274 3.97 11.81 11.92
CA VAL A 274 5.02 12.84 11.98
C VAL A 274 6.34 12.14 12.24
N LEU A 275 6.87 11.53 11.18
CA LEU A 275 8.06 10.68 11.28
C LEU A 275 9.27 11.50 11.76
N PRO A 276 9.99 11.04 12.79
CA PRO A 276 11.24 11.67 13.22
C PRO A 276 12.19 11.88 12.05
N GLY A 277 12.95 12.98 12.11
CA GLY A 277 13.95 13.31 11.10
C GLY A 277 13.39 13.88 9.79
N THR A 278 12.07 14.07 9.67
CA THR A 278 11.47 14.77 8.51
C THR A 278 11.43 16.29 8.71
N ILE A 279 11.33 17.05 7.61
CA ILE A 279 11.13 18.51 7.66
C ILE A 279 9.88 18.86 8.47
N LEU A 280 8.83 18.05 8.33
CA LEU A 280 7.59 18.23 9.08
C LEU A 280 7.78 17.99 10.58
N ALA A 281 8.57 17.01 11.00
CA ALA A 281 8.86 16.81 12.41
C ALA A 281 9.65 17.98 13.02
N GLU A 282 10.62 18.52 12.28
CA GLU A 282 11.44 19.66 12.71
C GLU A 282 10.61 20.94 12.87
N GLN A 283 9.65 21.19 11.97
CA GLN A 283 8.89 22.44 11.93
C GLN A 283 7.47 22.32 12.52
N GLY A 284 6.99 21.11 12.76
CA GLY A 284 5.58 20.83 13.05
C GLY A 284 5.11 21.40 14.37
N ARG A 285 5.93 21.29 15.43
CA ARG A 285 5.59 21.79 16.77
C ARG A 285 5.37 23.31 16.76
N ASP A 286 6.26 24.04 16.09
CA ASP A 286 6.16 25.51 15.96
C ASP A 286 4.95 25.95 15.14
N ARG A 287 4.41 25.04 14.31
CA ARG A 287 3.19 25.22 13.53
C ARG A 287 1.93 24.69 14.24
N GLY A 288 2.01 24.39 15.54
CA GLY A 288 0.87 23.95 16.34
C GLY A 288 0.42 22.51 16.06
N LEU A 289 1.28 21.68 15.49
CA LEU A 289 1.00 20.28 15.26
C LEU A 289 1.35 19.44 16.49
N ILE A 290 0.40 18.64 16.97
CA ILE A 290 0.56 17.75 18.11
C ILE A 290 0.51 16.31 17.60
N ALA A 291 1.51 15.49 17.92
CA ALA A 291 1.59 14.09 17.50
C ALA A 291 2.15 13.20 18.61
N LEU A 292 1.94 11.89 18.48
CA LEU A 292 2.56 10.90 19.36
C LEU A 292 4.09 11.00 19.28
N SER A 293 4.75 10.98 20.44
CA SER A 293 6.21 11.00 20.57
C SER A 293 6.88 9.64 20.31
N HIS A 294 6.10 8.60 20.12
CA HIS A 294 6.55 7.22 19.93
C HIS A 294 5.82 6.62 18.72
N PRO A 295 6.38 5.58 18.08
CA PRO A 295 5.68 4.86 17.02
C PRO A 295 4.26 4.49 17.47
N PRO A 296 3.23 4.71 16.63
CA PRO A 296 3.29 5.03 15.19
C PRO A 296 3.35 6.53 14.82
N TYR A 297 3.69 7.43 15.75
CA TYR A 297 3.88 8.88 15.50
C TYR A 297 2.67 9.63 14.92
N LEU A 298 1.46 9.09 15.12
CA LEU A 298 0.24 9.66 14.53
C LEU A 298 -0.06 11.06 15.08
N VAL A 299 -0.45 11.96 14.19
CA VAL A 299 -0.91 13.31 14.55
C VAL A 299 -2.14 13.22 15.44
N GLN A 300 -2.17 13.92 16.57
CA GLN A 300 -3.32 14.00 17.49
C GLN A 300 -4.22 15.21 17.22
N SER A 301 -3.63 16.28 16.68
CA SER A 301 -4.34 17.46 16.16
C SER A 301 -3.40 18.34 15.33
N THR A 302 -3.99 19.15 14.46
CA THR A 302 -3.36 20.30 13.80
C THR A 302 -4.22 21.55 14.05
N PRO A 303 -3.74 22.77 13.72
CA PRO A 303 -4.54 23.98 13.88
C PRO A 303 -5.88 23.97 13.13
N THR A 304 -5.97 23.21 12.03
CA THR A 304 -7.14 23.13 11.15
C THR A 304 -7.86 21.78 11.21
N PHE A 305 -7.32 20.80 11.94
CA PHE A 305 -7.84 19.45 12.05
C PHE A 305 -7.86 18.99 13.51
N SER A 306 -9.02 19.13 14.15
CA SER A 306 -9.20 18.84 15.57
C SER A 306 -9.10 17.34 15.87
N THR A 307 -8.87 16.96 17.14
CA THR A 307 -8.89 15.55 17.57
C THR A 307 -10.24 14.89 17.29
N SER A 308 -11.36 15.62 17.47
CA SER A 308 -12.70 15.11 17.15
C SER A 308 -12.84 14.83 15.66
N ASP A 309 -12.31 15.71 14.82
CA ASP A 309 -12.36 15.53 13.37
C ASP A 309 -11.45 14.40 12.90
N LEU A 310 -10.27 14.22 13.51
CA LEU A 310 -9.40 13.08 13.23
C LEU A 310 -10.08 11.76 13.58
N THR A 311 -10.86 11.70 14.66
CA THR A 311 -11.68 10.52 14.97
C THR A 311 -12.75 10.26 13.90
N LYS A 312 -13.39 11.30 13.37
CA LYS A 312 -14.35 11.16 12.25
C LYS A 312 -13.65 10.70 10.96
N ALA A 313 -12.47 11.24 10.66
CA ALA A 313 -11.68 10.86 9.50
C ALA A 313 -11.21 9.40 9.58
N GLU A 314 -10.75 8.96 10.76
CA GLU A 314 -10.41 7.56 11.05
C GLU A 314 -11.60 6.63 10.83
N ARG A 315 -12.77 7.02 11.34
CA ARG A 315 -14.01 6.26 11.16
C ARG A 315 -14.40 6.13 9.68
N LEU A 316 -14.28 7.22 8.92
CA LEU A 316 -14.49 7.22 7.47
C LEU A 316 -13.45 6.37 6.74
N SER A 317 -12.17 6.46 7.14
CA SER A 317 -11.09 5.62 6.59
C SER A 317 -11.40 4.13 6.76
N ARG A 318 -11.72 3.71 7.98
CA ARG A 318 -12.09 2.31 8.28
C ARG A 318 -13.33 1.84 7.52
N ALA A 319 -14.35 2.67 7.41
CA ALA A 319 -15.54 2.34 6.63
C ALA A 319 -15.25 2.23 5.13
N THR A 320 -14.34 3.07 4.61
CA THR A 320 -13.91 3.03 3.21
C THR A 320 -13.12 1.77 2.92
N ASP A 321 -12.09 1.47 3.70
CA ASP A 321 -11.33 0.22 3.55
C ASP A 321 -12.26 -1.00 3.57
N ARG A 322 -13.20 -0.97 4.51
CA ARG A 322 -14.13 -2.06 4.70
C ARG A 322 -15.11 -2.25 3.54
N PHE A 323 -15.71 -1.16 3.07
CA PHE A 323 -16.73 -1.22 2.03
C PHE A 323 -16.10 -1.35 0.65
N TYR A 324 -15.04 -0.60 0.37
CA TYR A 324 -14.47 -0.45 -0.96
C TYR A 324 -13.37 -1.47 -1.24
N ASN A 325 -12.32 -1.50 -0.41
CA ASN A 325 -11.16 -2.39 -0.62
C ASN A 325 -11.53 -3.85 -0.30
N GLN A 326 -11.84 -4.14 0.96
CA GLN A 326 -12.14 -5.50 1.41
C GLN A 326 -13.43 -6.03 0.80
N GLY A 327 -14.40 -5.14 0.58
CA GLY A 327 -15.68 -5.45 -0.07
C GLY A 327 -15.60 -5.50 -1.61
N ARG A 328 -14.42 -5.32 -2.20
CA ARG A 328 -14.15 -5.45 -3.65
C ARG A 328 -15.12 -4.64 -4.52
N ALA A 329 -15.40 -3.42 -4.09
CA ALA A 329 -16.46 -2.62 -4.69
C ALA A 329 -16.05 -1.92 -6.00
N VAL A 330 -14.75 -1.89 -6.35
CA VAL A 330 -14.23 -1.12 -7.50
C VAL A 330 -15.03 -1.30 -8.78
N GLY A 331 -15.45 -2.53 -9.10
CA GLY A 331 -16.16 -2.86 -10.34
C GLY A 331 -17.57 -2.28 -10.46
N TRP A 332 -18.19 -1.88 -9.35
CA TRP A 332 -19.59 -1.46 -9.34
C TRP A 332 -19.88 -0.20 -8.50
N PHE A 333 -18.95 0.23 -7.65
CA PHE A 333 -19.17 1.27 -6.64
C PHE A 333 -19.73 2.56 -7.22
N ASN A 334 -19.08 3.10 -8.25
CA ASN A 334 -19.47 4.38 -8.85
C ASN A 334 -20.78 4.27 -9.64
N GLN A 335 -21.01 3.14 -10.31
CA GLN A 335 -22.26 2.83 -11.02
C GLN A 335 -23.45 2.77 -10.06
N VAL A 336 -23.32 2.02 -8.95
CA VAL A 336 -24.37 1.92 -7.90
C VAL A 336 -24.55 3.23 -7.15
N LEU A 337 -23.51 4.07 -7.05
CA LEU A 337 -23.62 5.37 -6.39
C LEU A 337 -24.32 6.43 -7.26
N HIS A 338 -24.26 6.30 -8.59
CA HIS A 338 -24.71 7.32 -9.54
C HIS A 338 -26.19 7.73 -9.36
N PRO A 339 -27.18 6.81 -9.34
CA PRO A 339 -28.59 7.17 -9.18
C PRO A 339 -28.91 7.81 -7.83
N LEU A 340 -28.15 7.46 -6.78
CA LEU A 340 -28.31 8.03 -5.44
C LEU A 340 -27.90 9.51 -5.40
N LYS A 341 -27.13 10.01 -6.38
CA LYS A 341 -26.62 11.40 -6.45
C LYS A 341 -25.88 11.81 -5.17
N LEU A 342 -25.20 10.84 -4.54
CA LEU A 342 -24.40 11.04 -3.35
C LEU A 342 -22.93 11.15 -3.72
N ARG A 343 -22.20 11.97 -2.96
CA ARG A 343 -20.74 11.96 -3.03
C ARG A 343 -20.21 10.70 -2.34
N PRO A 344 -19.13 10.08 -2.82
CA PRO A 344 -18.55 8.87 -2.20
C PRO A 344 -18.34 8.98 -0.70
N SER A 345 -17.79 10.11 -0.22
CA SER A 345 -17.56 10.36 1.19
C SER A 345 -18.86 10.35 2.01
N VAL A 346 -19.94 10.90 1.48
CA VAL A 346 -21.25 10.94 2.18
C VAL A 346 -21.86 9.55 2.26
N PHE A 347 -21.74 8.76 1.19
CA PHE A 347 -22.18 7.37 1.17
C PHE A 347 -21.39 6.53 2.19
N LEU A 348 -20.06 6.64 2.21
CA LEU A 348 -19.21 5.87 3.11
C LEU A 348 -19.35 6.30 4.58
N GLU A 349 -19.59 7.59 4.86
CA GLU A 349 -19.99 8.04 6.19
C GLU A 349 -21.34 7.45 6.62
N GLY A 350 -22.29 7.38 5.69
CA GLY A 350 -23.57 6.72 5.94
C GLY A 350 -23.41 5.22 6.21
N PHE A 351 -22.45 4.54 5.57
CA PHE A 351 -22.13 3.15 5.86
C PHE A 351 -21.54 3.00 7.27
N ALA A 352 -20.63 3.90 7.66
CA ALA A 352 -20.14 3.94 9.03
C ALA A 352 -21.29 4.13 10.04
N ASP A 353 -22.26 5.00 9.74
CA ASP A 353 -23.44 5.21 10.59
C ASP A 353 -24.30 3.95 10.67
N PHE A 354 -24.45 3.24 9.55
CA PHE A 354 -25.14 1.95 9.50
C PHE A 354 -24.45 0.90 10.38
N LEU A 355 -23.12 0.82 10.35
CA LEU A 355 -22.37 -0.09 11.22
C LEU A 355 -22.54 0.23 12.70
N ASP A 356 -22.53 1.51 13.07
CA ASP A 356 -22.75 1.95 14.46
C ASP A 356 -24.15 1.57 14.95
N ARG A 357 -25.20 1.88 14.16
CA ARG A 357 -26.59 1.56 14.51
C ARG A 357 -26.81 0.06 14.71
N ASN A 358 -26.15 -0.76 13.91
CA ASN A 358 -26.25 -2.22 13.97
C ASN A 358 -25.23 -2.87 14.92
N ARG A 359 -24.39 -2.09 15.62
CA ARG A 359 -23.28 -2.58 16.47
C ARG A 359 -22.41 -3.61 15.74
N ALA A 360 -22.16 -3.34 14.46
CA ALA A 360 -21.55 -4.30 13.55
C ALA A 360 -20.02 -4.20 13.48
N TRP A 361 -19.41 -3.11 13.97
CA TRP A 361 -17.95 -2.90 13.92
C TRP A 361 -17.14 -4.08 14.47
N ASP A 362 -17.56 -4.64 15.61
CA ASP A 362 -16.84 -5.75 16.26
C ASP A 362 -17.21 -7.13 15.68
N ARG A 363 -18.20 -7.18 14.78
CA ARG A 363 -18.72 -8.41 14.14
C ARG A 363 -18.56 -8.38 12.63
N LEU A 364 -17.70 -7.50 12.15
CA LEU A 364 -17.40 -7.36 10.74
C LEU A 364 -16.83 -8.70 10.21
N PRO A 365 -17.43 -9.30 9.17
CA PRO A 365 -16.91 -10.52 8.54
C PRO A 365 -15.42 -10.45 8.21
N THR A 366 -14.61 -11.47 8.44
CA THR A 366 -13.21 -11.36 8.05
C THR A 366 -13.08 -11.31 6.51
N PRO A 367 -12.01 -10.73 5.91
CA PRO A 367 -11.78 -10.81 4.46
C PRO A 367 -11.82 -12.25 3.90
N GLN A 368 -11.63 -13.25 4.75
CA GLN A 368 -11.77 -14.67 4.44
C GLN A 368 -13.23 -15.14 4.26
N ASP A 369 -14.24 -14.32 4.58
CA ASP A 369 -15.66 -14.55 4.27
C ASP A 369 -16.20 -13.41 3.39
N PRO A 370 -15.82 -13.39 2.09
CA PRO A 370 -16.24 -12.34 1.17
C PRO A 370 -17.76 -12.32 0.95
N VAL A 371 -18.46 -13.45 1.11
CA VAL A 371 -19.91 -13.55 0.91
C VAL A 371 -20.67 -12.87 2.05
N ALA A 372 -20.19 -12.97 3.29
CA ALA A 372 -20.78 -12.23 4.40
C ALA A 372 -20.56 -10.71 4.27
N LEU A 373 -19.41 -10.28 3.73
CA LEU A 373 -19.16 -8.86 3.47
C LEU A 373 -20.05 -8.33 2.32
N GLU A 374 -20.20 -9.09 1.24
CA GLU A 374 -21.12 -8.79 0.14
C GLU A 374 -22.56 -8.61 0.64
N ARG A 375 -23.04 -9.52 1.50
CA ARG A 375 -24.37 -9.41 2.13
C ARG A 375 -24.51 -8.14 2.98
N LEU A 376 -23.47 -7.75 3.71
CA LEU A 376 -23.47 -6.52 4.51
C LEU A 376 -23.51 -5.27 3.62
N GLN A 377 -22.78 -5.27 2.51
CA GLN A 377 -22.82 -4.18 1.53
C GLN A 377 -24.21 -4.06 0.90
N LEU A 378 -24.79 -5.18 0.46
CA LEU A 378 -26.14 -5.21 -0.12
C LEU A 378 -27.19 -4.71 0.87
N ALA A 379 -27.16 -5.15 2.13
CA ALA A 379 -28.11 -4.66 3.15
C ALA A 379 -28.04 -3.13 3.36
N TYR A 380 -26.83 -2.55 3.29
CA TYR A 380 -26.67 -1.11 3.36
C TYR A 380 -27.18 -0.41 2.08
N VAL A 381 -26.85 -0.96 0.90
CA VAL A 381 -27.29 -0.44 -0.39
C VAL A 381 -28.82 -0.44 -0.49
N ASP A 382 -29.48 -1.52 -0.06
CA ASP A 382 -30.93 -1.64 0.02
C ASP A 382 -31.53 -0.48 0.84
N GLU A 383 -31.04 -0.25 2.07
CA GLU A 383 -31.51 0.86 2.93
C GLU A 383 -31.37 2.23 2.23
N ARG A 384 -30.29 2.42 1.45
CA ARG A 384 -30.04 3.67 0.72
C ARG A 384 -30.99 3.86 -0.46
N TYR A 385 -31.24 2.82 -1.23
CA TYR A 385 -32.12 2.86 -2.39
C TYR A 385 -33.59 3.00 -1.98
N GLU A 386 -34.03 2.26 -0.95
CA GLU A 386 -35.38 2.39 -0.40
C GLU A 386 -35.64 3.82 0.11
N LYS A 387 -34.69 4.38 0.87
CA LYS A 387 -34.79 5.75 1.36
C LYS A 387 -34.83 6.79 0.23
N ALA A 388 -34.16 6.51 -0.88
CA ALA A 388 -34.16 7.35 -2.08
C ALA A 388 -35.38 7.12 -2.98
N LYS A 389 -36.24 6.14 -2.68
CA LYS A 389 -37.36 5.68 -3.53
C LYS A 389 -36.90 5.20 -4.91
N LEU A 390 -35.76 4.51 -4.93
CA LEU A 390 -35.14 3.92 -6.12
C LEU A 390 -35.23 2.39 -6.11
N ASP A 391 -36.19 1.83 -5.37
CA ASP A 391 -36.39 0.39 -5.18
C ASP A 391 -36.50 -0.38 -6.50
N TYR A 392 -37.02 0.28 -7.54
CA TYR A 392 -37.18 -0.27 -8.89
C TYR A 392 -35.83 -0.61 -9.57
N LEU A 393 -34.72 -0.01 -9.11
CA LEU A 393 -33.37 -0.29 -9.61
C LEU A 393 -32.69 -1.45 -8.86
N LEU A 394 -33.21 -1.87 -7.70
CA LEU A 394 -32.56 -2.87 -6.84
C LEU A 394 -32.27 -4.21 -7.53
N PRO A 395 -33.16 -4.78 -8.37
CA PRO A 395 -32.85 -6.02 -9.08
C PRO A 395 -31.57 -5.95 -9.92
N ALA A 396 -31.33 -4.80 -10.59
CA ALA A 396 -30.12 -4.60 -11.38
C ALA A 396 -28.90 -4.44 -10.48
N VAL A 397 -29.03 -3.63 -9.42
CA VAL A 397 -27.96 -3.40 -8.43
C VAL A 397 -27.51 -4.70 -7.79
N TRP A 398 -28.45 -5.58 -7.40
CA TRP A 398 -28.13 -6.89 -6.83
C TRP A 398 -27.35 -7.76 -7.80
N ASP A 399 -27.77 -7.82 -9.07
CA ASP A 399 -27.10 -8.62 -10.09
C ASP A 399 -25.67 -8.14 -10.32
N ILE A 400 -25.46 -6.82 -10.45
CA ILE A 400 -24.15 -6.21 -10.65
C ILE A 400 -23.22 -6.52 -9.47
N VAL A 401 -23.65 -6.24 -8.24
CA VAL A 401 -22.83 -6.46 -7.04
C VAL A 401 -22.47 -7.95 -6.90
N ARG A 402 -23.44 -8.85 -7.08
CA ARG A 402 -23.22 -10.31 -7.00
C ARG A 402 -22.33 -10.82 -8.13
N PHE A 403 -22.49 -10.31 -9.35
CA PHE A 403 -21.65 -10.66 -10.49
C PHE A 403 -20.18 -10.36 -10.19
N HIS A 404 -19.87 -9.11 -9.81
CA HIS A 404 -18.49 -8.72 -9.48
C HIS A 404 -17.94 -9.48 -8.27
N GLY A 405 -18.77 -9.73 -7.26
CA GLY A 405 -18.39 -10.55 -6.10
C GLY A 405 -18.00 -11.98 -6.49
N ALA A 406 -18.80 -12.66 -7.31
CA ALA A 406 -18.49 -14.00 -7.79
C ALA A 406 -17.34 -14.05 -8.80
N TRP A 407 -17.23 -13.03 -9.66
CA TRP A 407 -16.10 -12.88 -10.57
C TRP A 407 -14.79 -12.81 -9.79
N ALA A 408 -14.73 -11.93 -8.78
CA ALA A 408 -13.55 -11.80 -7.95
C ALA A 408 -13.22 -13.10 -7.20
N ARG A 409 -14.23 -13.84 -6.71
CA ARG A 409 -14.02 -15.14 -6.05
C ARG A 409 -13.46 -16.21 -6.98
N ALA A 410 -13.97 -16.26 -8.21
CA ALA A 410 -13.47 -17.19 -9.21
C ALA A 410 -12.04 -16.85 -9.63
N LEU A 411 -11.73 -15.56 -9.86
CA LEU A 411 -10.41 -15.14 -10.32
C LEU A 411 -9.34 -15.23 -9.22
N ALA A 412 -9.63 -14.73 -8.02
CA ALA A 412 -8.63 -14.60 -6.95
C ALA A 412 -8.52 -15.85 -6.06
N GLU A 413 -9.64 -16.53 -5.76
CA GLU A 413 -9.65 -17.70 -4.88
C GLU A 413 -9.85 -19.04 -5.60
N GLY A 414 -10.12 -19.02 -6.90
CA GLY A 414 -10.46 -20.25 -7.63
C GLY A 414 -11.83 -20.83 -7.23
N ILE A 415 -12.72 -20.04 -6.62
CA ILE A 415 -14.00 -20.51 -6.08
C ILE A 415 -15.11 -20.32 -7.11
N ALA A 416 -15.74 -21.43 -7.52
CA ALA A 416 -16.94 -21.37 -8.35
C ALA A 416 -18.17 -20.96 -7.51
N THR A 417 -18.98 -20.04 -8.04
CA THR A 417 -20.19 -19.53 -7.35
C THR A 417 -21.41 -19.69 -8.26
N ASP A 418 -22.49 -20.28 -7.73
CA ASP A 418 -23.81 -20.26 -8.37
C ASP A 418 -24.56 -19.00 -7.93
N ILE A 419 -25.08 -18.22 -8.87
CA ILE A 419 -25.88 -17.02 -8.61
C ILE A 419 -27.19 -17.09 -9.39
N GLU A 420 -28.25 -16.60 -8.77
CA GLU A 420 -29.50 -16.25 -9.43
C GLU A 420 -29.48 -14.75 -9.78
N PHE A 421 -29.57 -14.46 -11.07
CA PHE A 421 -29.71 -13.10 -11.59
C PHE A 421 -31.15 -12.84 -12.03
N ASN A 422 -31.54 -11.57 -11.99
CA ASN A 422 -32.80 -11.03 -12.49
C ASN A 422 -32.74 -10.72 -14.00
N TYR A 423 -31.56 -10.36 -14.50
CA TYR A 423 -31.27 -10.07 -15.91
C TYR A 423 -30.27 -11.08 -16.52
N ASP A 424 -30.13 -11.10 -17.85
CA ASP A 424 -29.05 -11.87 -18.49
C ASP A 424 -27.69 -11.26 -18.08
N TRP A 425 -26.73 -12.11 -17.73
CA TRP A 425 -25.42 -11.66 -17.24
C TRP A 425 -24.66 -10.83 -18.29
N ARG A 426 -24.94 -11.02 -19.59
CA ARG A 426 -24.35 -10.23 -20.68
C ARG A 426 -24.85 -8.79 -20.67
N ASP A 427 -26.10 -8.58 -20.25
CA ASP A 427 -26.67 -7.24 -20.14
C ASP A 427 -26.11 -6.55 -18.89
N VAL A 428 -26.01 -7.28 -17.76
CA VAL A 428 -25.41 -6.81 -16.50
C VAL A 428 -23.97 -6.33 -16.65
N THR A 429 -23.22 -6.91 -17.60
CA THR A 429 -21.81 -6.58 -17.89
C THR A 429 -21.63 -5.71 -19.12
N GLY A 430 -22.72 -5.35 -19.80
CA GLY A 430 -22.69 -4.52 -21.00
C GLY A 430 -22.52 -3.03 -20.70
N GLU A 431 -22.21 -2.24 -21.72
CA GLU A 431 -22.01 -0.79 -21.58
C GLU A 431 -23.25 -0.07 -21.03
N ALA A 432 -24.46 -0.53 -21.39
CA ALA A 432 -25.70 0.04 -20.90
C ALA A 432 -25.82 -0.05 -19.37
N ALA A 433 -25.20 -1.05 -18.73
CA ALA A 433 -25.23 -1.18 -17.28
C ALA A 433 -24.58 0.02 -16.57
N LEU A 434 -23.64 0.73 -17.21
CA LEU A 434 -22.93 1.88 -16.62
C LEU A 434 -23.89 2.99 -16.16
N ASP A 435 -25.06 3.13 -16.80
CA ASP A 435 -26.18 3.94 -16.34
C ASP A 435 -27.34 3.02 -15.93
N LEU A 436 -27.59 2.90 -14.63
CA LEU A 436 -28.61 2.00 -14.09
C LEU A 436 -30.04 2.37 -14.51
N GLU A 437 -30.34 3.66 -14.69
CA GLU A 437 -31.66 4.11 -15.10
C GLU A 437 -31.90 3.76 -16.57
N GLU A 438 -30.89 3.99 -17.43
CA GLU A 438 -30.93 3.58 -18.83
C GLU A 438 -31.00 2.05 -18.95
N PHE A 439 -30.16 1.32 -18.22
CA PHE A 439 -30.13 -0.14 -18.18
C PHE A 439 -31.51 -0.74 -17.91
N VAL A 440 -32.15 -0.35 -16.80
CA VAL A 440 -33.47 -0.89 -16.42
C VAL A 440 -34.55 -0.51 -17.42
N SER A 441 -34.40 0.59 -18.15
CA SER A 441 -35.36 1.01 -19.19
C SER A 441 -35.28 0.19 -20.48
N LEU A 442 -34.11 -0.41 -20.75
CA LEU A 442 -33.82 -1.13 -22.00
C LEU A 442 -33.75 -2.66 -21.81
N ALA A 443 -33.28 -3.13 -20.66
CA ALA A 443 -33.03 -4.54 -20.39
C ALA A 443 -34.34 -5.32 -20.20
N GLU A 444 -34.40 -6.50 -20.80
CA GLU A 444 -35.50 -7.43 -20.58
C GLU A 444 -35.30 -8.18 -19.27
N PHE A 445 -36.32 -8.17 -18.41
CA PHE A 445 -36.28 -8.95 -17.16
C PHE A 445 -36.32 -10.45 -17.50
N SER A 446 -35.17 -11.12 -17.42
CA SER A 446 -34.98 -12.52 -17.80
C SER A 446 -34.21 -13.28 -16.71
N PRO A 447 -34.89 -13.70 -15.62
CA PRO A 447 -34.23 -14.38 -14.53
C PRO A 447 -33.57 -15.68 -14.97
N GLY A 448 -32.40 -15.94 -14.38
CA GLY A 448 -31.63 -17.13 -14.72
C GLY A 448 -30.66 -17.49 -13.60
N ARG A 449 -30.34 -18.78 -13.53
CA ARG A 449 -29.30 -19.30 -12.64
C ARG A 449 -28.03 -19.52 -13.45
N TYR A 450 -26.91 -19.02 -12.93
CA TYR A 450 -25.62 -19.05 -13.58
C TYR A 450 -24.56 -19.55 -12.62
N ARG A 451 -23.51 -20.18 -13.15
CA ARG A 451 -22.29 -20.56 -12.45
C ARG A 451 -21.13 -19.77 -13.02
N LEU A 452 -20.48 -18.98 -12.18
CA LEU A 452 -19.20 -18.35 -12.48
C LEU A 452 -18.10 -19.25 -11.92
N ARG A 453 -17.16 -19.71 -12.76
CA ARG A 453 -16.08 -20.62 -12.37
C ARG A 453 -14.74 -20.22 -12.98
N PRO A 454 -13.61 -20.54 -12.35
CA PRO A 454 -12.29 -20.27 -12.91
C PRO A 454 -12.06 -21.08 -14.20
N SER A 455 -11.46 -20.48 -15.21
CA SER A 455 -11.12 -21.11 -16.49
C SER A 455 -9.91 -20.45 -17.14
N GLY A 456 -8.78 -21.16 -17.21
CA GLY A 456 -7.62 -20.73 -18.00
C GLY A 456 -6.98 -19.38 -17.59
N GLY A 457 -7.12 -18.95 -16.33
CA GLY A 457 -6.68 -17.63 -15.87
C GLY A 457 -7.73 -16.52 -15.99
N ASP A 458 -8.95 -16.89 -16.39
CA ASP A 458 -10.12 -16.02 -16.50
C ASP A 458 -11.33 -16.66 -15.80
N VAL A 459 -12.52 -16.10 -15.95
CA VAL A 459 -13.78 -16.60 -15.39
C VAL A 459 -14.76 -16.98 -16.50
N GLU A 460 -15.26 -18.21 -16.45
CA GLU A 460 -16.31 -18.71 -17.34
C GLU A 460 -17.68 -18.59 -16.67
N VAL A 461 -18.67 -18.07 -17.40
CA VAL A 461 -20.07 -17.97 -16.96
C VAL A 461 -20.94 -18.98 -17.70
N VAL A 462 -21.53 -19.93 -16.97
CA VAL A 462 -22.35 -21.01 -17.52
C VAL A 462 -23.79 -20.88 -17.01
N ARG A 463 -24.79 -20.89 -17.89
CA ARG A 463 -26.20 -20.99 -17.50
C ARG A 463 -26.51 -22.41 -17.02
N LEU A 464 -27.13 -22.54 -15.85
CA LEU A 464 -27.45 -23.81 -15.20
C LEU A 464 -28.84 -24.34 -15.54
#